data_AF-X0UN65-F1
#
_entry.id   AF-X0UN65-F1
#
_cell.length_a   1.000
_cell.length_b   1.000
_cell.length_c   1.000
_cell.angle_alpha   90.00
_cell.angle_beta   90.00
_cell.angle_gamma   90.00
#
_symmetry.space_group_name_H-M   'P 1'
#
loop_
_entity.id
_entity.type
_entity.pdbx_description
1 polymer ?
#
loop_
_entity_poly.entity_id
_entity_poly.type
_entity_poly.pdbx_seq_one_letter_code
_entity_poly.pdbx_strand_id
1 'polypeptide(L)' 'EIIEKIPETHEEAMSIVKKRDKISIGIIYKTLKPAFHEELYGDWNPVVNRFSREKRLDLIKNILQPK' A
#
# COMPACT_ATOMS: atom_id res chain seq x y z
N GLU A 1 1.06 19.06 23.02
CA GLU A 1 1.21 20.19 22.08
C GLU A 1 0.57 19.79 20.76
N ILE A 2 -0.32 20.63 20.22
CA ILE A 2 -0.96 20.35 18.93
C ILE A 2 0.07 20.66 17.84
N ILE A 3 0.27 19.72 16.93
CA ILE A 3 1.22 19.90 15.82
C ILE A 3 0.62 20.94 14.85
N GLU A 4 1.18 22.14 14.81
CA GLU A 4 0.70 23.25 13.97
C GLU A 4 1.07 23.09 12.49
N LYS A 5 2.19 22.40 12.20
CA LYS A 5 2.67 22.15 10.84
C LYS A 5 2.95 20.66 10.64
N ILE A 6 2.44 20.11 9.55
CA ILE A 6 2.72 18.73 9.13
C ILE A 6 4.18 18.69 8.63
N PRO A 7 5.06 17.86 9.22
CA PRO A 7 6.43 17.73 8.75
C PRO A 7 6.47 17.04 7.38
N GLU A 8 7.37 17.53 6.53
CA GLU A 8 7.48 17.11 5.13
C GLU A 8 8.46 15.93 4.99
N THR A 9 9.41 15.83 5.91
CA THR A 9 10.43 14.78 5.91
C THR A 9 10.28 13.80 7.08
N HIS A 10 10.75 12.57 6.86
CA HIS A 10 10.78 11.55 7.89
C HIS A 10 11.66 11.95 9.08
N GLU A 11 12.79 12.60 8.83
CA GLU A 11 13.71 13.04 9.89
C GLU A 11 13.06 14.09 10.81
N GLU A 12 12.36 15.06 10.23
CA GLU A 12 11.59 16.05 11.00
C GLU A 12 10.50 15.39 11.84
N ALA A 13 9.72 14.47 11.27
CA ALA A 13 8.71 13.71 11.99
C ALA A 13 9.30 12.96 13.19
N MET A 14 10.45 12.31 13.01
CA MET A 14 11.14 11.57 14.07
C MET A 14 11.66 12.50 15.18
N SER A 15 12.08 13.72 14.84
CA SER A 15 12.53 14.70 15.83
C SER A 15 11.40 15.18 16.74
N ILE A 16 10.17 15.29 16.22
CA ILE A 16 8.97 15.69 16.96
C ILE A 16 8.52 14.60 17.94
N VAL A 17 8.58 13.32 17.51
CA VAL A 17 8.19 12.18 18.36
C VAL A 17 9.21 11.91 19.47
N LYS A 18 10.50 12.13 19.20
CA LYS A 18 11.57 11.86 20.16
C LYS A 18 11.59 12.82 21.37
N LYS A 19 10.88 13.95 21.31
CA LYS A 19 10.74 14.88 22.44
C LYS A 19 9.88 14.23 23.52
N ARG A 20 10.51 13.83 24.64
CA ARG A 20 9.84 13.17 25.77
C ARG A 20 9.07 14.14 26.67
N ASP A 21 9.38 15.42 26.57
CA ASP A 21 8.88 16.45 27.48
C ASP A 21 7.43 16.84 27.20
N LYS A 22 6.90 16.50 26.02
CA LYS A 22 5.55 16.85 25.58
C LYS A 22 4.94 15.74 24.73
N ILE A 23 3.65 15.49 24.91
CA ILE A 23 2.87 14.59 24.05
C ILE A 23 2.45 15.36 22.79
N SER A 24 2.88 14.91 21.62
CA SER A 24 2.57 15.47 20.31
C SER A 24 1.24 14.91 19.78
N ILE A 25 0.28 15.77 19.45
CA ILE A 25 -1.06 15.38 18.97
C ILE A 25 -1.27 15.98 17.58
N GLY A 26 -1.51 15.14 16.57
CA GLY A 26 -1.72 15.57 15.17
C GLY A 26 -1.14 14.59 14.15
N ILE A 27 -1.08 15.01 12.88
CA ILE A 27 -0.44 14.21 11.81
C ILE A 27 1.08 14.33 11.97
N ILE A 28 1.70 13.22 12.35
CA ILE A 28 3.15 13.16 12.63
C ILE A 28 3.98 13.03 11.35
N TYR A 29 3.45 12.35 10.34
CA TYR A 29 4.11 12.21 9.03
C TYR A 29 3.05 11.83 8.00
N LYS A 30 3.14 12.41 6.80
CA LYS A 30 2.26 12.09 5.68
C LYS A 30 3.11 11.83 4.45
N THR A 31 3.00 10.61 3.91
CA THR A 31 3.64 10.24 2.65
C THR A 31 2.61 9.69 1.69
N LEU A 32 2.80 9.94 0.40
CA LEU A 32 2.01 9.36 -0.67
C LEU A 32 2.68 8.05 -1.07
N LYS A 33 2.16 6.94 -0.56
CA LYS A 33 2.50 5.60 -1.04
C LYS A 33 1.28 5.03 -1.78
N PRO A 34 1.45 4.42 -2.98
CA PRO A 34 0.36 3.69 -3.61
C PRO A 34 -0.19 2.63 -2.66
N ALA A 35 -1.48 2.33 -2.79
CA ALA A 35 -2.07 1.29 -1.98
C ALA A 35 -1.47 -0.07 -2.36
N PHE A 36 -1.35 -0.98 -1.39
CA PHE A 36 -0.72 -2.28 -1.61
C PHE A 36 -1.29 -3.06 -2.81
N HIS A 37 -2.61 -2.99 -3.00
CA HIS A 37 -3.27 -3.67 -4.12
C HIS A 37 -2.95 -3.05 -5.48
N GLU A 38 -2.70 -1.74 -5.54
CA GLU A 38 -2.26 -1.04 -6.75
C GLU A 38 -0.82 -1.44 -7.09
N GLU A 39 0.06 -1.57 -6.09
CA GLU A 39 1.43 -2.08 -6.31
C GLU A 39 1.43 -3.53 -6.84
N LEU A 40 0.52 -4.37 -6.34
CA LEU A 40 0.50 -5.80 -6.65
C LEU A 40 -0.22 -6.13 -7.95
N TYR A 41 -1.37 -5.50 -8.20
CA TYR A 41 -2.26 -5.86 -9.30
C TYR A 41 -2.44 -4.72 -10.33
N GLY A 42 -1.95 -3.52 -10.05
CA GLY A 42 -2.24 -2.34 -10.86
C GLY A 42 -3.74 -2.11 -10.97
N ASP A 43 -4.23 -2.00 -12.19
CA ASP A 43 -5.65 -1.81 -12.49
C ASP A 43 -6.47 -3.12 -12.48
N TRP A 44 -5.82 -4.26 -12.29
CA TRP A 44 -6.49 -5.56 -12.36
C TRP A 44 -7.14 -5.94 -11.02
N ASN A 45 -8.46 -6.13 -11.00
CA ASN A 45 -9.18 -6.52 -9.80
C ASN A 45 -9.49 -8.04 -9.80
N PRO A 46 -8.85 -8.86 -8.96
CA PRO A 46 -9.07 -10.31 -8.93
C PRO A 46 -10.51 -10.73 -8.57
N VAL A 47 -11.26 -9.87 -7.88
CA VAL A 47 -12.64 -10.16 -7.48
C VAL A 47 -13.59 -9.95 -8.66
N VAL A 48 -13.41 -8.86 -9.41
CA VAL A 48 -14.26 -8.49 -10.55
C VAL A 48 -13.82 -9.21 -11.81
N ASN A 49 -12.52 -9.21 -12.10
CA ASN A 49 -11.91 -9.76 -13.31
C ASN A 49 -11.53 -11.25 -13.18
N ARG A 50 -12.16 -11.97 -12.24
CA ARG A 50 -11.90 -13.40 -12.04
C ARG A 50 -12.20 -14.21 -13.30
N PHE A 51 -11.36 -15.21 -13.57
CA PHE A 51 -11.66 -16.14 -14.66
C PHE A 51 -12.82 -17.06 -14.30
N SER A 52 -13.68 -17.31 -15.30
CA SER A 52 -14.66 -18.40 -15.25
C SER A 52 -13.94 -19.73 -15.06
N ARG A 53 -14.66 -20.74 -14.57
CA ARG A 53 -14.11 -22.07 -14.34
C ARG A 53 -13.54 -22.67 -15.64
N GLU A 54 -14.27 -22.57 -16.74
CA GLU A 54 -13.87 -23.10 -18.05
C GLU A 54 -12.57 -22.46 -18.52
N LYS A 55 -12.51 -21.12 -18.55
CA LYS A 55 -11.31 -20.37 -18.95
C LYS A 55 -10.09 -20.72 -18.09
N ARG A 56 -10.31 -20.96 -16.79
CA ARG A 56 -9.24 -21.37 -15.86
C ARG A 56 -8.70 -22.76 -16.21
N LEU A 57 -9.59 -23.72 -16.51
CA LEU A 57 -9.18 -25.08 -16.88
C LEU A 57 -8.41 -25.10 -18.20
N ASP A 58 -8.82 -24.28 -19.18
CA ASP A 58 -8.12 -24.19 -20.47
C ASP A 58 -6.72 -23.60 -20.32
N LEU A 59 -6.58 -22.52 -19.53
CA LEU A 59 -5.27 -21.95 -19.21
C LEU A 59 -4.36 -22.95 -18.50
N ILE A 60 -4.88 -23.70 -17.53
CA ILE A 60 -4.12 -24.73 -16.82
C ILE A 60 -3.65 -25.82 -17.78
N LYS A 61 -4.53 -26.32 -18.67
CA LYS A 61 -4.16 -27.33 -19.66
C LYS A 61 -3.02 -26.83 -20.55
N ASN A 62 -3.07 -25.58 -20.99
CA ASN A 62 -2.02 -25.00 -21.84
C ASN A 62 -0.68 -24.89 -21.10
N ILE A 63 -0.68 -24.57 -19.80
CA ILE A 63 0.53 -24.50 -18.98
C ILE A 63 1.15 -25.89 -18.76
N LEU A 64 0.31 -26.92 -18.62
CA LEU A 64 0.74 -28.29 -18.35
C LEU A 64 1.21 -29.05 -19.60
N GLN A 65 1.06 -28.47 -20.80
CA GLN A 65 1.57 -29.10 -22.01
C GLN A 65 3.10 -29.01 -22.03
N PRO A 66 3.81 -30.15 -22.16
CA PRO A 66 5.26 -30.14 -22.32
C PRO A 66 5.61 -29.41 -23.63
N LYS A 67 6.67 -28.60 -23.60
CA LYS A 67 7.23 -27.94 -24.79
C LYS A 67 7.81 -28.94 -25.77
#